data_AF-A0A2J4YG78-F1
#
_entry.id   AF-A0A2J4YG78-F1
#
_cell.length_a   1.000
_cell.length_b   1.000
_cell.length_c   1.000
_cell.angle_alpha   90.00
_cell.angle_beta   90.00
_cell.angle_gamma   90.00
#
_symmetry.space_group_name_H-M   'P 1'
#
loop_
_entity.id
_entity.type
_entity.pdbx_description
1 polymer ?
#
loop_
_entity_poly.entity_id
_entity_poly.type
_entity_poly.pdbx_seq_one_letter_code
_entity_poly.pdbx_strand_id
1 'polypeptide(L)'
;HTHIELHAPFAYDATRVLVAAMEKADSVDPADYLPALRAINYAGVTGQIAFDKEGNLKSPTFTVYKVVDGKWQPQTVLGGATTK
;
A
#
# COMPACT_ATOMS: atom_id res chain seq x y z
N HIS A 1 -19.16 -16.35 -7.57
CA HIS A 1 -17.95 -15.49 -7.54
C HIS A 1 -17.96 -14.70 -6.25
N THR A 2 -16.96 -14.85 -5.40
CA THR A 2 -16.87 -14.10 -4.15
C THR A 2 -16.42 -12.68 -4.48
N HIS A 3 -17.26 -11.69 -4.22
CA HIS A 3 -16.87 -10.29 -4.40
C HIS A 3 -15.78 -9.96 -3.37
N ILE A 4 -14.56 -9.70 -3.85
CA ILE A 4 -13.51 -9.14 -3.01
C ILE A 4 -13.84 -7.66 -2.83
N GLU A 5 -13.93 -7.24 -1.58
CA GLU A 5 -14.18 -5.84 -1.23
C GLU A 5 -12.99 -4.99 -1.71
N LEU A 6 -13.25 -3.79 -2.24
CA LEU A 6 -12.26 -2.95 -2.91
C LEU A 6 -11.05 -2.62 -2.02
N HIS A 7 -11.27 -2.47 -0.72
CA HIS A 7 -10.26 -2.11 0.26
C HIS A 7 -9.55 -3.32 0.88
N ALA A 8 -10.04 -4.54 0.63
CA ALA A 8 -9.48 -5.75 1.22
C ALA A 8 -7.97 -5.97 0.90
N PRO A 9 -7.49 -5.76 -0.34
CA PRO A 9 -6.05 -5.86 -0.64
C PRO A 9 -5.20 -4.85 0.14
N PHE A 10 -5.71 -3.62 0.33
CA PHE A 10 -5.02 -2.57 1.08
C PHE A 10 -4.94 -2.90 2.58
N ALA A 11 -6.03 -3.40 3.17
CA ALA A 11 -6.05 -3.81 4.56
C ALA A 11 -5.13 -5.02 4.82
N TYR A 12 -5.09 -5.96 3.88
CA TYR A 12 -4.17 -7.10 3.91
C TYR A 12 -2.72 -6.63 3.93
N ASP A 13 -2.35 -5.77 2.98
CA ASP A 13 -1.01 -5.22 2.89
C ASP A 13 -0.61 -4.42 4.13
N ALA A 14 -1.49 -3.53 4.63
CA ALA A 14 -1.22 -2.76 5.85
C ALA A 14 -0.93 -3.68 7.05
N THR A 15 -1.71 -4.74 7.20
CA THR A 15 -1.51 -5.74 8.26
C THR A 15 -0.18 -6.48 8.10
N ARG A 16 0.13 -6.92 6.87
CA ARG A 16 1.37 -7.62 6.57
C ARG A 16 2.61 -6.76 6.78
N VAL A 17 2.54 -5.48 6.45
CA VAL A 17 3.61 -4.51 6.65
C VAL A 17 3.89 -4.29 8.14
N LEU A 18 2.84 -4.22 8.98
CA LEU A 18 2.99 -4.16 10.44
C LEU A 18 3.65 -5.42 10.99
N VAL A 19 3.18 -6.61 10.56
CA VAL A 19 3.76 -7.89 10.96
C VAL A 19 5.24 -7.97 10.57
N ALA A 20 5.59 -7.62 9.34
CA ALA A 20 6.97 -7.64 8.87
C ALA A 20 7.87 -6.65 9.65
N ALA A 21 7.33 -5.51 10.07
CA ALA A 21 8.05 -4.56 10.92
C ALA A 21 8.32 -5.14 12.32
N MET A 22 7.32 -5.81 12.92
CA MET A 22 7.45 -6.48 14.21
C MET A 22 8.45 -7.63 14.15
N GLU A 23 8.38 -8.47 13.11
CA GLU A 23 9.34 -9.55 12.86
C GLU A 23 10.77 -9.01 12.72
N LYS A 24 10.95 -7.90 12.00
CA LYS A 24 12.26 -7.26 11.83
C LYS A 24 12.81 -6.67 13.13
N ALA A 25 11.92 -6.18 14.00
CA ALA A 25 12.28 -5.63 15.31
C ALA A 25 12.43 -6.70 16.40
N ASP A 26 12.04 -7.95 16.11
CA ASP A 26 11.89 -9.03 17.09
C ASP A 26 11.05 -8.60 18.32
N SER A 27 10.04 -7.78 18.08
CA SER A 27 9.24 -7.16 19.14
C SER A 27 7.87 -6.72 18.63
N VAL A 28 6.89 -6.79 19.52
CA VAL A 28 5.54 -6.24 19.31
C VAL A 28 5.33 -4.93 20.06
N ASP A 29 6.35 -4.42 20.76
CA ASP A 29 6.31 -3.10 21.38
C ASP A 29 6.40 -2.00 20.30
N PRO A 30 5.46 -1.03 20.26
CA PRO A 30 5.50 0.09 19.32
C PRO A 30 6.81 0.88 19.33
N ALA A 31 7.47 1.03 20.48
CA ALA A 31 8.75 1.73 20.55
C ALA A 31 9.82 1.06 19.70
N ASP A 32 9.74 -0.27 19.53
CA ASP A 32 10.72 -1.07 18.80
C ASP A 32 10.37 -1.20 17.31
N TYR A 33 9.11 -1.53 16.99
CA TYR A 33 8.73 -1.80 15.59
C TYR A 33 8.40 -0.54 14.79
N LEU A 34 8.01 0.60 15.39
CA LEU A 34 7.67 1.81 14.64
C LEU A 34 8.87 2.40 13.86
N PRO A 35 10.11 2.42 14.40
CA PRO A 35 11.30 2.75 13.60
C PRO A 35 11.52 1.79 12.43
N ALA A 36 11.36 0.48 12.64
CA ALA A 36 11.50 -0.53 11.60
C ALA A 36 10.43 -0.38 10.51
N LEU A 37 9.20 -0.06 10.90
CA LEU A 37 8.06 0.24 10.03
C LEU A 37 8.35 1.47 9.15
N ARG A 38 8.85 2.56 9.74
CA ARG A 38 9.22 3.76 8.96
C ARG A 38 10.30 3.48 7.92
N ALA A 39 11.22 2.57 8.21
CA ALA A 39 12.30 2.17 7.31
C ALA A 39 11.95 0.98 6.40
N ILE A 40 10.69 0.52 6.39
CA ILE A 40 10.32 -0.70 5.69
C ILE A 40 10.31 -0.51 4.17
N ASN A 41 10.61 -1.60 3.47
CA ASN A 41 10.48 -1.73 2.02
C ASN A 41 9.91 -3.11 1.73
N TYR A 42 8.60 -3.18 1.50
CA TYR A 42 7.83 -4.43 1.48
C TYR A 42 7.13 -4.64 0.15
N ALA A 43 7.24 -5.83 -0.43
CA ALA A 43 6.52 -6.20 -1.65
C ALA A 43 5.12 -6.72 -1.29
N GLY A 44 4.14 -5.81 -1.33
CA GLY A 44 2.73 -6.10 -1.07
C GLY A 44 1.97 -6.54 -2.33
N VAL A 45 0.73 -6.97 -2.14
CA VAL A 45 -0.16 -7.36 -3.25
C VAL A 45 -0.61 -6.16 -4.08
N THR A 46 -0.63 -4.97 -3.48
CA THR A 46 -0.95 -3.70 -4.14
C THR A 46 0.28 -3.00 -4.73
N GLY A 47 1.47 -3.59 -4.55
CA GLY A 47 2.75 -3.07 -5.05
C GLY A 47 3.80 -2.86 -3.96
N GLN A 48 4.84 -2.11 -4.29
CA GLN A 48 5.92 -1.82 -3.34
C GLN A 48 5.49 -0.79 -2.30
N ILE A 49 5.60 -1.15 -1.02
CA ILE A 49 5.22 -0.32 0.12
C ILE A 49 6.49 0.16 0.82
N ALA A 50 6.70 1.46 0.74
CA ALA A 50 7.75 2.19 1.46
C ALA A 50 7.25 3.61 1.71
N PHE A 51 7.72 4.22 2.81
CA PHE A 51 7.19 5.50 3.27
C PHE A 51 8.21 6.64 3.14
N ASP A 52 7.74 7.84 2.78
CA ASP A 52 8.52 9.06 2.91
C ASP A 52 8.61 9.52 4.38
N LYS A 53 9.24 10.68 4.61
CA LYS A 53 9.42 11.24 5.96
C LYS A 53 8.10 11.60 6.66
N GLU A 54 7.03 11.81 5.91
CA GLU A 54 5.71 12.21 6.39
C GLU A 54 4.79 11.00 6.59
N GLY A 55 5.21 9.82 6.12
CA GLY A 55 4.43 8.59 6.20
C GLY A 55 3.60 8.31 4.95
N ASN A 56 3.76 9.08 3.87
CA ASN A 56 3.10 8.81 2.59
C ASN A 56 3.82 7.68 1.85
N LEU A 57 3.11 6.94 1.00
CA LEU A 57 3.77 6.00 0.09
C LEU A 57 4.76 6.74 -0.81
N LYS A 58 5.97 6.18 -0.98
CA LYS A 58 6.99 6.71 -1.91
C LYS A 58 6.59 6.58 -3.37
N SER A 59 5.77 5.59 -3.70
CA SER A 59 5.36 5.31 -5.08
C SER A 59 3.86 4.99 -5.13
N PRO A 60 3.00 5.98 -4.82
CA PRO A 60 1.56 5.78 -4.85
C PRO A 60 1.09 5.55 -6.29
N THR A 61 0.03 4.76 -6.43
CA THR A 61 -0.62 4.49 -7.71
C THR A 61 -2.04 5.06 -7.66
N PHE A 62 -2.42 5.82 -8.69
CA PHE A 62 -3.71 6.49 -8.78
C PHE A 62 -4.42 6.07 -10.06
N THR A 63 -5.71 5.73 -9.97
CA THR A 63 -6.53 5.49 -11.16
C THR A 63 -7.37 6.72 -11.44
N VAL A 64 -7.25 7.29 -12.64
CA VAL A 64 -8.08 8.40 -13.10
C VAL A 64 -9.36 7.84 -13.68
N TYR A 65 -10.50 8.33 -13.22
CA TYR A 65 -11.81 7.98 -13.74
C TYR A 65 -12.48 9.19 -14.40
N LYS A 66 -13.28 8.91 -15.44
CA LYS A 66 -14.15 9.88 -16.10
C LYS A 66 -15.59 9.41 -16.01
N VAL A 67 -16.52 10.34 -15.78
CA VAL A 67 -17.96 10.04 -15.88
C VAL A 67 -18.38 10.14 -17.34
N VAL A 68 -18.92 9.05 -17.89
CA VAL A 68 -19.50 8.98 -19.24
C VAL A 68 -20.87 8.33 -19.10
N ASP A 69 -21.91 8.99 -19.59
CA ASP A 69 -23.32 8.55 -19.49
C ASP A 69 -23.74 8.17 -18.05
N GLY A 70 -23.31 8.98 -17.08
CA GLY A 70 -23.61 8.78 -15.66
C GLY A 70 -22.86 7.63 -14.98
N LYS A 71 -21.88 7.01 -15.66
CA LYS A 71 -21.07 5.91 -15.10
C LYS A 71 -19.60 6.29 -15.01
N TRP A 72 -18.95 5.92 -13.91
CA TRP A 72 -17.49 6.05 -13.76
C TRP A 72 -16.78 5.03 -14.64
N GLN A 73 -15.88 5.50 -15.49
CA GLN A 73 -15.06 4.68 -16.38
C GLN A 73 -13.57 4.97 -16.11
N PRO A 74 -12.74 3.94 -15.85
CA PRO A 74 -11.30 4.15 -15.70
C PRO A 74 -10.72 4.66 -17.02
N GLN A 75 -9.79 5.61 -16.96
CA GLN A 75 -9.14 6.21 -18.12
C GLN A 75 -7.67 5.83 -18.18
N THR A 76 -6.97 5.94 -17.05
CA THR A 76 -5.54 5.63 -16.96
C THR A 76 -5.15 5.39 -15.51
N VAL A 77 -3.97 4.81 -15.32
CA VAL A 77 -3.30 4.66 -14.03
C VAL A 77 -2.04 5.51 -14.04
N LEU A 78 -1.84 6.32 -13.00
CA LEU A 78 -0.71 7.22 -12.82
C LEU A 78 0.10 6.77 -11.60
N GLY A 79 1.44 6.84 -11.68
CA GLY A 79 2.32 6.45 -10.58
C GLY A 79 2.57 4.94 -10.51
N GLY A 80 2.97 4.47 -9.33
CA GLY A 80 3.50 3.11 -9.12
C GLY A 80 4.99 2.96 -9.48
N ALA A 81 5.59 1.83 -9.07
CA ALA A 81 6.95 1.51 -9.47
C ALA A 81 6.99 1.32 -11.00
N THR A 82 7.78 2.14 -11.70
CA THR A 82 7.98 2.00 -13.13
C THR A 82 8.71 0.68 -13.40
N THR A 83 7.97 -0.38 -13.72
CA THR A 83 8.54 -1.47 -14.49
C THR A 83 8.87 -0.92 -15.86
N LYS A 84 10.16 -0.69 -16.10
CA LYS A 84 10.72 -0.71 -17.46
C LYS A 84 10.45 -2.06 -18.11
#